data_AF-A0A2V9CGF2-F1
#
_entry.id   AF-A0A2V9CGF2-F1
#
_cell.length_a   1.000
_cell.length_b   1.000
_cell.length_c   1.000
_cell.angle_alpha   90.00
_cell.angle_beta   90.00
_cell.angle_gamma   90.00
#
_symmetry.space_group_name_H-M   'P 1'
#
loop_
_entity.id
_entity.type
_entity.pdbx_description
1 polymer ?
#
loop_
_entity_poly.entity_id
_entity_poly.type
_entity_poly.pdbx_seq_one_letter_code
_entity_poly.pdbx_strand_id
1 'polypeptide(L)'
;MSGQDEFQFEFGEDFAEHIEAFHPTFCRVLVRYNPEGEAALNRRQSARLQRLSDYLHGGSRSLFMFELLVPPDKAQLAKLKGDKKAFDLEVRPRLMVQAIEQLQEAGVEPDVWKIEGLDRRLDCEKVVAGVHRAGRDRVGCIVLGRGEDDQKVSEWLTTAAGVPGFIGFAVGRTVFWDPLVNWRNKKTTREAAAAEIARRYGEVAGLFERAHVAHAA
;
A
#
# COMPACT_ATOMS: atom_id res chain seq x y z
N MET A 1 5.97 17.05 2.69
CA MET A 1 7.04 16.34 3.48
C MET A 1 6.73 14.85 3.60
N SER A 2 7.63 13.95 3.18
CA SER A 2 7.45 12.49 3.31
C SER A 2 7.82 11.96 4.70
N GLY A 3 7.09 10.97 5.21
CA GLY A 3 7.46 10.21 6.41
C GLY A 3 6.90 10.72 7.74
N GLN A 4 5.92 11.63 7.70
CA GLN A 4 5.21 12.12 8.88
C GLN A 4 4.29 11.05 9.48
N ASP A 5 4.00 11.17 10.78
CA ASP A 5 3.07 10.28 11.50
C ASP A 5 1.60 10.66 11.28
N GLU A 6 1.32 11.93 11.00
CA GLU A 6 -0.04 12.44 10.73
C GLU A 6 -0.18 12.85 9.26
N PHE A 7 -1.22 12.35 8.58
CA PHE A 7 -1.58 12.79 7.24
C PHE A 7 -1.98 14.28 7.23
N GLN A 8 -1.32 15.05 6.35
CA GLN A 8 -1.62 16.45 6.09
C GLN A 8 -1.54 16.71 4.59
N PHE A 9 -2.40 17.61 4.10
CA PHE A 9 -2.25 18.16 2.76
C PHE A 9 -1.06 19.10 2.75
N GLU A 10 -0.11 18.87 1.84
CA GLU A 10 1.05 19.74 1.69
C GLU A 10 0.65 21.19 1.37
N PHE A 11 -0.47 21.35 0.66
CA PHE A 11 -1.00 22.64 0.23
C PHE A 11 -2.26 23.07 0.99
N GLY A 12 -2.53 22.46 2.15
CA GLY A 12 -3.67 22.84 2.99
C GLY A 12 -5.00 22.79 2.24
N GLU A 13 -5.70 23.92 2.18
CA GLU A 13 -7.01 24.06 1.53
C GLU A 13 -6.92 24.07 0.00
N ASP A 14 -5.75 24.40 -0.57
CA ASP A 14 -5.52 24.49 -2.03
C ASP A 14 -5.14 23.13 -2.66
N PHE A 15 -5.27 22.03 -1.89
CA PHE A 15 -4.90 20.69 -2.37
C PHE A 15 -5.61 20.30 -3.67
N ALA A 16 -6.87 20.72 -3.82
CA ALA A 16 -7.71 20.45 -4.98
C ALA A 16 -7.14 21.08 -6.26
N GLU A 17 -6.73 22.35 -6.20
CA GLU A 17 -6.15 23.06 -7.35
C GLU A 17 -4.89 22.33 -7.84
N HIS A 18 -4.05 21.87 -6.92
CA HIS A 18 -2.85 21.14 -7.29
C HIS A 18 -3.12 19.76 -7.86
N ILE A 19 -4.14 19.03 -7.40
CA ILE A 19 -4.53 17.77 -8.05
C ILE A 19 -4.91 18.03 -9.51
N GLU A 20 -5.75 19.03 -9.76
CA GLU A 20 -6.23 19.32 -11.11
C GLU A 20 -5.16 19.94 -12.02
N ALA A 21 -4.17 20.64 -11.47
CA ALA A 21 -3.04 21.13 -12.26
C ALA A 21 -2.23 19.99 -12.93
N PHE A 22 -2.22 18.79 -12.34
CA PHE A 22 -1.49 17.63 -12.89
C PHE A 22 -2.41 16.60 -13.58
N HIS A 23 -3.71 16.62 -13.30
CA HIS A 23 -4.70 15.62 -13.75
C HIS A 23 -4.18 14.16 -13.66
N PRO A 24 -3.75 13.70 -12.47
CA PRO A 24 -3.19 12.37 -12.33
C PRO A 24 -4.27 11.30 -12.53
N THR A 25 -3.90 10.14 -13.10
CA THR A 25 -4.81 8.98 -13.11
C THR A 25 -5.19 8.57 -11.69
N PHE A 26 -4.23 8.60 -10.75
CA PHE A 26 -4.43 8.29 -9.35
C PHE A 26 -3.86 9.41 -8.46
N CYS A 27 -4.69 9.97 -7.58
CA CYS A 27 -4.24 10.71 -6.42
C CYS A 27 -3.88 9.71 -5.31
N ARG A 28 -2.58 9.63 -4.96
CA ARG A 28 -2.09 8.65 -3.99
C ARG A 28 -1.70 9.30 -2.67
N VAL A 29 -2.25 8.79 -1.57
CA VAL A 29 -1.81 9.11 -0.21
C VAL A 29 -1.01 7.96 0.39
N LEU A 30 -0.14 8.26 1.37
CA LEU A 30 0.44 7.27 2.27
C LEU A 30 0.11 7.67 3.69
N VAL A 31 -0.49 6.74 4.42
CA VAL A 31 -1.02 7.00 5.76
C VAL A 31 -0.52 5.93 6.72
N ARG A 32 0.01 6.39 7.85
CA ARG A 32 0.32 5.53 9.01
C ARG A 32 -0.91 5.50 9.90
N TYR A 33 -1.55 4.33 9.98
CA TYR A 33 -2.80 4.18 10.72
C TYR A 33 -2.78 2.88 11.52
N ASN A 34 -2.60 3.00 12.83
CA ASN A 34 -2.83 1.90 13.75
C ASN A 34 -4.22 2.10 14.38
N PRO A 35 -5.21 1.24 14.13
CA PRO A 35 -6.58 1.43 14.60
C PRO A 35 -6.72 1.34 16.12
N GLU A 36 -5.73 0.76 16.81
CA GLU A 36 -5.63 0.71 18.27
C GLU A 36 -4.71 1.81 18.85
N GLY A 37 -4.16 2.67 17.99
CA GLY A 37 -3.25 3.76 18.37
C GLY A 37 -3.95 4.98 18.96
N GLU A 38 -3.36 6.16 18.79
CA GLU A 38 -3.91 7.40 19.32
C GLU A 38 -5.22 7.79 18.62
N ALA A 39 -6.35 7.62 19.32
CA ALA A 39 -7.68 7.85 18.74
C ALA A 39 -7.91 9.30 18.25
N ALA A 40 -7.33 10.30 18.94
CA ALA A 40 -7.45 11.70 18.52
C ALA A 40 -6.71 11.97 17.21
N LEU A 41 -5.53 11.40 17.04
CA LEU A 41 -4.77 11.43 15.79
C LEU A 41 -5.55 10.76 14.66
N ASN A 42 -6.03 9.54 14.87
CA ASN A 42 -6.79 8.79 13.87
C ASN A 42 -8.04 9.54 13.40
N ARG A 43 -8.79 10.18 14.32
CA ARG A 43 -9.95 11.02 13.95
C ARG A 43 -9.57 12.18 13.04
N ARG A 44 -8.46 12.89 13.33
CA ARG A 44 -8.00 13.99 12.48
C ARG A 44 -7.56 13.49 11.09
N GLN A 45 -6.84 12.37 11.05
CA GLN A 45 -6.44 11.74 9.78
C GLN A 45 -7.66 11.36 8.95
N SER A 46 -8.60 10.60 9.53
CA SER A 46 -9.81 10.15 8.84
C SER A 46 -10.65 11.32 8.33
N ALA A 47 -10.82 12.40 9.11
CA ALA A 47 -11.56 13.58 8.66
C ALA A 47 -10.92 14.27 7.44
N ARG A 48 -9.58 14.38 7.38
CA ARG A 48 -8.90 14.94 6.20
C ARG A 48 -8.97 14.00 5.00
N LEU A 49 -8.88 12.70 5.24
CA LEU A 49 -8.97 11.68 4.18
C LEU A 49 -10.39 11.59 3.60
N GLN A 50 -11.42 11.76 4.43
CA GLN A 50 -12.81 11.88 3.98
C GLN A 50 -12.97 13.08 3.04
N ARG A 51 -12.43 14.26 3.42
CA ARG A 51 -12.45 15.45 2.55
C ARG A 51 -11.81 15.19 1.17
N LEU A 52 -10.69 14.44 1.14
CA LEU A 52 -10.07 14.05 -0.13
C LEU A 52 -10.99 13.11 -0.92
N SER A 53 -11.58 12.12 -0.24
CA SER A 53 -12.49 11.16 -0.85
C SER A 53 -13.70 11.86 -1.48
N ASP A 54 -14.37 12.75 -0.74
CA ASP A 54 -15.51 13.52 -1.20
C ASP A 54 -15.15 14.38 -2.42
N TYR A 55 -13.97 14.99 -2.41
CA TYR A 55 -13.49 15.79 -3.53
C TYR A 55 -13.26 14.94 -4.79
N LEU A 56 -12.53 13.82 -4.64
CA LEU A 56 -12.17 12.96 -5.76
C LEU A 56 -13.41 12.32 -6.40
N HIS A 57 -14.39 11.91 -5.59
CA HIS A 57 -15.63 11.30 -6.09
C HIS A 57 -16.70 12.32 -6.50
N GLY A 58 -16.61 13.57 -6.03
CA GLY A 58 -17.60 14.61 -6.31
C GLY A 58 -17.34 15.42 -7.57
N GLY A 59 -16.08 15.57 -8.01
CA GLY A 59 -15.76 16.42 -9.16
C GLY A 59 -14.41 16.21 -9.85
N SER A 60 -13.51 15.40 -9.28
CA SER A 60 -12.25 15.07 -9.94
C SER A 60 -12.42 13.96 -10.97
N ARG A 61 -11.49 13.89 -11.92
CA ARG A 61 -11.31 12.73 -12.81
C ARG A 61 -10.29 11.72 -12.26
N SER A 62 -9.59 12.08 -11.19
CA SER A 62 -8.52 11.27 -10.60
C SER A 62 -9.12 10.21 -9.69
N LEU A 63 -8.61 8.99 -9.77
CA LEU A 63 -8.96 7.91 -8.86
C LEU A 63 -8.20 8.06 -7.53
N PHE A 64 -8.74 7.51 -6.46
CA PHE A 64 -8.13 7.54 -5.13
C PHE A 64 -7.33 6.26 -4.83
N MET A 65 -6.02 6.37 -4.64
CA MET A 65 -5.17 5.28 -4.17
C MET A 65 -4.69 5.52 -2.73
N PHE A 66 -4.98 4.57 -1.85
CA PHE A 66 -4.62 4.66 -0.44
C PHE A 66 -3.50 3.69 -0.09
N GLU A 67 -2.30 4.19 0.19
CA GLU A 67 -1.20 3.39 0.75
C GLU A 67 -1.30 3.33 2.28
N LEU A 68 -1.75 2.18 2.79
CA LEU A 68 -1.93 1.94 4.22
C LEU A 68 -0.67 1.29 4.80
N LEU A 69 -0.08 1.94 5.80
CA LEU A 69 0.93 1.35 6.67
C LEU A 69 0.38 1.23 8.09
N VAL A 70 0.50 0.05 8.69
CA VAL A 70 0.03 -0.21 10.06
C VAL A 70 1.25 -0.41 10.98
N PRO A 71 1.82 0.68 11.52
CA PRO A 71 2.95 0.56 12.44
C PRO A 71 2.47 -0.03 13.78
N PRO A 72 3.29 -0.84 14.46
CA PRO A 72 2.98 -1.25 15.82
C PRO A 72 3.08 -0.06 16.77
N ASP A 73 2.28 -0.07 17.84
CA ASP A 73 2.56 0.76 19.00
C ASP A 73 3.62 0.12 19.92
N LYS A 74 4.09 0.89 20.91
CA LYS A 74 5.11 0.44 21.87
C LYS A 74 4.64 -0.76 22.71
N ALA A 75 3.36 -0.81 23.08
CA ALA A 75 2.80 -1.87 23.91
C ALA A 75 2.63 -3.19 23.14
N GLN A 76 2.20 -3.12 21.88
CA GLN A 76 2.10 -4.23 20.94
C GLN A 76 3.47 -4.86 20.71
N LEU A 77 4.53 -4.05 20.47
CA LEU A 77 5.89 -4.58 20.36
C LEU A 77 6.43 -5.13 21.69
N ALA A 78 6.14 -4.48 22.82
CA ALA A 78 6.60 -4.97 24.13
C ALA A 78 6.04 -6.37 24.44
N LYS A 79 4.77 -6.63 24.11
CA LYS A 79 4.14 -7.97 24.23
C LYS A 79 4.86 -9.03 23.40
N LEU A 80 5.49 -8.63 22.31
CA LEU A 80 6.25 -9.49 21.40
C LEU A 80 7.76 -9.41 21.64
N LYS A 81 8.21 -8.85 22.78
CA LYS A 81 9.63 -8.69 23.12
C LYS A 81 10.44 -7.93 22.05
N GLY A 82 9.78 -7.02 21.33
CA GLY A 82 10.38 -6.25 20.23
C GLY A 82 10.47 -7.00 18.89
N ASP A 83 9.91 -8.20 18.78
CA ASP A 83 9.93 -8.98 17.53
C ASP A 83 8.97 -8.39 16.49
N LYS A 84 9.55 -7.68 15.52
CA LYS A 84 8.81 -7.08 14.39
C LYS A 84 8.28 -8.13 13.43
N LYS A 85 8.95 -9.27 13.24
CA LYS A 85 8.47 -10.34 12.36
C LYS A 85 7.25 -11.02 12.96
N ALA A 86 7.26 -11.25 14.28
CA ALA A 86 6.08 -11.74 14.99
C ALA A 86 4.92 -10.74 14.90
N PHE A 87 5.18 -9.43 14.95
CA PHE A 87 4.14 -8.42 14.75
C PHE A 87 3.56 -8.48 13.33
N ASP A 88 4.42 -8.50 12.32
CA ASP A 88 4.04 -8.55 10.91
C ASP A 88 3.20 -9.80 10.61
N LEU A 89 3.57 -10.95 11.17
CA LEU A 89 2.84 -12.20 11.00
C LEU A 89 1.54 -12.22 11.79
N GLU A 90 1.57 -12.01 13.11
CA GLU A 90 0.46 -12.38 14.00
C GLU A 90 -0.49 -11.24 14.38
N VAL A 91 -0.04 -9.98 14.29
CA VAL A 91 -0.81 -8.84 14.80
C VAL A 91 -1.27 -7.93 13.67
N ARG A 92 -0.36 -7.58 12.76
CA ARG A 92 -0.63 -6.64 11.67
C ARG A 92 -1.84 -7.01 10.82
N PRO A 93 -2.05 -8.27 10.38
CA PRO A 93 -3.16 -8.58 9.48
C PRO A 93 -4.52 -8.21 10.06
N ARG A 94 -4.73 -8.49 11.36
CA ARG A 94 -5.96 -8.09 12.07
C ARG A 94 -6.09 -6.58 12.15
N LEU A 95 -5.00 -5.86 12.43
CA LEU A 95 -5.01 -4.40 12.50
C LEU A 95 -5.24 -3.77 11.12
N MET A 96 -4.77 -4.38 10.03
CA MET A 96 -5.04 -3.91 8.67
C MET A 96 -6.53 -3.96 8.36
N VAL A 97 -7.20 -5.08 8.66
CA VAL A 97 -8.65 -5.21 8.48
C VAL A 97 -9.40 -4.15 9.29
N GLN A 98 -9.05 -4.00 10.57
CA GLN A 98 -9.67 -2.98 11.44
C GLN A 98 -9.44 -1.54 10.96
N ALA A 99 -8.24 -1.24 10.46
CA ALA A 99 -7.95 0.08 9.90
C ALA A 99 -8.80 0.38 8.67
N ILE A 100 -8.93 -0.59 7.76
CA ILE A 100 -9.76 -0.47 6.56
C ILE A 100 -11.22 -0.24 6.96
N GLU A 101 -11.75 -1.03 7.90
CA GLU A 101 -13.12 -0.89 8.38
C GLU A 101 -13.38 0.49 9.01
N GLN A 102 -12.49 0.95 9.88
CA GLN A 102 -12.61 2.28 10.51
C GLN A 102 -12.53 3.43 9.50
N LEU A 103 -11.65 3.31 8.50
CA LEU A 103 -11.51 4.32 7.45
C LEU A 103 -12.75 4.36 6.56
N GLN A 104 -13.28 3.21 6.16
CA GLN A 104 -14.54 3.12 5.40
C GLN A 104 -15.72 3.67 6.19
N GLU A 105 -15.83 3.37 7.50
CA GLU A 105 -16.87 3.91 8.38
C GLU A 105 -16.78 5.43 8.55
N ALA A 106 -15.57 5.98 8.42
CA ALA A 106 -15.34 7.42 8.42
C ALA A 106 -15.57 8.08 7.05
N GLY A 107 -16.07 7.36 6.05
CA GLY A 107 -16.33 7.90 4.70
C GLY A 107 -15.08 8.02 3.83
N VAL A 108 -14.00 7.31 4.14
CA VAL A 108 -12.83 7.22 3.27
C VAL A 108 -13.08 6.09 2.26
N GLU A 109 -13.17 6.46 0.98
CA GLU A 109 -13.55 5.57 -0.12
C GLU A 109 -12.45 5.48 -1.18
N PRO A 110 -11.36 4.71 -0.97
CA PRO A 110 -10.35 4.51 -2.01
C PRO A 110 -10.86 3.61 -3.15
N ASP A 111 -10.45 3.91 -4.38
CA ASP A 111 -10.63 3.02 -5.54
C ASP A 111 -9.64 1.84 -5.50
N VAL A 112 -8.44 2.08 -4.94
CA VAL A 112 -7.39 1.06 -4.80
C VAL A 112 -6.70 1.17 -3.44
N TRP A 113 -6.64 0.06 -2.72
CA TRP A 113 -5.84 -0.09 -1.51
C TRP A 113 -4.45 -0.62 -1.87
N LYS A 114 -3.42 0.16 -1.57
CA LYS A 114 -2.03 -0.29 -1.60
C LYS A 114 -1.63 -0.73 -0.20
N ILE A 115 -1.48 -2.03 -0.01
CA ILE A 115 -1.32 -2.64 1.32
C ILE A 115 0.01 -3.36 1.47
N GLU A 116 0.45 -3.47 2.73
CA GLU A 116 1.63 -4.23 3.11
C GLU A 116 1.50 -5.70 2.73
N GLY A 117 2.61 -6.33 2.34
CA GLY A 117 2.64 -7.76 2.02
C GLY A 117 2.30 -8.63 3.23
N LEU A 118 1.60 -9.74 2.96
CA LEU A 118 1.10 -10.67 3.96
C LEU A 118 1.63 -12.07 3.67
N ASP A 119 2.02 -12.78 4.73
CA ASP A 119 2.63 -14.11 4.62
C ASP A 119 1.62 -15.21 4.34
N ARG A 120 0.37 -15.03 4.77
CA ARG A 120 -0.68 -16.06 4.74
C ARG A 120 -1.78 -15.68 3.78
N ARG A 121 -2.16 -16.61 2.90
CA ARG A 121 -3.30 -16.46 1.97
C ARG A 121 -4.59 -16.07 2.71
N LEU A 122 -4.88 -16.71 3.85
CA LEU A 122 -6.06 -16.42 4.65
C LEU A 122 -6.10 -14.96 5.14
N ASP A 123 -4.95 -14.37 5.40
CA ASP A 123 -4.86 -12.98 5.83
C ASP A 123 -5.13 -12.02 4.64
N CYS A 124 -4.63 -12.37 3.44
CA CYS A 124 -5.01 -11.68 2.21
C CYS A 124 -6.52 -11.72 1.97
N GLU A 125 -7.15 -12.90 2.11
CA GLU A 125 -8.60 -13.09 1.94
C GLU A 125 -9.41 -12.25 2.93
N LYS A 126 -9.00 -12.18 4.20
CA LYS A 126 -9.64 -11.32 5.21
C LYS A 126 -9.53 -9.84 4.86
N VAL A 127 -8.37 -9.40 4.37
CA VAL A 127 -8.19 -8.00 3.95
C VAL A 127 -9.10 -7.67 2.76
N VAL A 128 -9.17 -8.54 1.74
CA VAL A 128 -10.11 -8.33 0.63
C VAL A 128 -11.56 -8.28 1.12
N ALA A 129 -11.97 -9.19 2.01
CA ALA A 129 -13.31 -9.18 2.58
C ALA A 129 -13.62 -7.87 3.32
N GLY A 130 -12.66 -7.32 4.08
CA GLY A 130 -12.77 -6.01 4.71
C GLY A 130 -12.90 -4.87 3.68
N VAL A 131 -12.11 -4.91 2.61
CA VAL A 131 -12.16 -3.93 1.51
C VAL A 131 -13.51 -3.96 0.79
N HIS A 132 -14.07 -5.13 0.50
CA HIS A 132 -15.32 -5.28 -0.26
C HIS A 132 -16.60 -5.08 0.57
N ARG A 133 -16.47 -4.93 1.89
CA ARG A 133 -17.60 -4.71 2.79
C ARG A 133 -18.50 -3.58 2.31
N ALA A 134 -19.81 -3.76 2.52
CA ALA A 134 -20.87 -2.81 2.16
C ALA A 134 -20.93 -2.46 0.66
N GLY A 135 -20.70 -3.46 -0.21
CA GLY A 135 -20.91 -3.34 -1.66
C GLY A 135 -19.74 -2.74 -2.44
N ARG A 136 -18.54 -2.76 -1.85
CA ARG A 136 -17.30 -2.24 -2.45
C ARG A 136 -16.57 -3.28 -3.29
N ASP A 137 -17.33 -4.18 -3.93
CA ASP A 137 -16.80 -5.37 -4.65
C ASP A 137 -15.85 -5.03 -5.81
N ARG A 138 -15.85 -3.77 -6.26
CA ARG A 138 -15.00 -3.26 -7.34
C ARG A 138 -13.67 -2.67 -6.87
N VAL A 139 -13.48 -2.50 -5.56
CA VAL A 139 -12.26 -1.92 -4.99
C VAL A 139 -11.16 -2.98 -5.00
N GLY A 140 -10.00 -2.63 -5.57
CA GLY A 140 -8.87 -3.54 -5.70
C GLY A 140 -7.79 -3.35 -4.65
N CYS A 141 -7.04 -4.42 -4.37
CA CYS A 141 -5.84 -4.38 -3.56
C CYS A 141 -4.59 -4.52 -4.43
N ILE A 142 -3.53 -3.77 -4.12
CA ILE A 142 -2.19 -3.96 -4.66
C ILE A 142 -1.17 -4.12 -3.54
N VAL A 143 -0.17 -4.99 -3.73
CA VAL A 143 0.86 -5.25 -2.72
C VAL A 143 2.04 -4.30 -2.86
N LEU A 144 2.53 -3.73 -1.75
CA LEU A 144 3.77 -2.96 -1.71
C LEU A 144 4.98 -3.81 -1.25
N GLY A 145 6.17 -3.50 -1.76
CA GLY A 145 7.39 -4.26 -1.41
C GLY A 145 8.09 -3.83 -0.11
N ARG A 146 7.71 -2.70 0.49
CA ARG A 146 8.24 -2.13 1.77
C ARG A 146 9.76 -1.93 1.87
N GLY A 147 10.54 -2.23 0.84
CA GLY A 147 12.00 -2.26 0.92
C GLY A 147 12.54 -3.55 1.54
N GLU A 148 11.74 -4.62 1.55
CA GLU A 148 12.23 -5.98 1.80
C GLU A 148 13.09 -6.50 0.64
N ASP A 149 13.74 -7.62 0.89
CA ASP A 149 14.51 -8.35 -0.10
C ASP A 149 13.65 -9.05 -1.18
N ASP A 150 14.31 -9.43 -2.27
CA ASP A 150 13.69 -10.01 -3.47
C ASP A 150 12.92 -11.30 -3.14
N GLN A 151 13.45 -12.13 -2.23
CA GLN A 151 12.81 -13.38 -1.84
C GLN A 151 11.49 -13.09 -1.13
N LYS A 152 11.51 -12.19 -0.15
CA LYS A 152 10.33 -11.89 0.65
C LYS A 152 9.24 -11.21 -0.16
N VAL A 153 9.63 -10.28 -1.06
CA VAL A 153 8.70 -9.67 -2.00
C VAL A 153 8.09 -10.72 -2.93
N SER A 154 8.88 -11.67 -3.43
CA SER A 154 8.38 -12.75 -4.29
C SER A 154 7.36 -13.65 -3.58
N GLU A 155 7.60 -13.98 -2.31
CA GLU A 155 6.65 -14.73 -1.47
C GLU A 155 5.33 -13.98 -1.33
N TRP A 156 5.37 -12.69 -0.97
CA TRP A 156 4.16 -11.88 -0.81
C TRP A 156 3.36 -11.72 -2.10
N LEU A 157 4.05 -11.50 -3.22
CA LEU A 157 3.39 -11.38 -4.53
C LEU A 157 2.72 -12.68 -4.94
N THR A 158 3.37 -13.82 -4.72
CA THR A 158 2.80 -15.14 -5.02
C THR A 158 1.56 -15.39 -4.16
N THR A 159 1.65 -15.13 -2.85
CA THR A 159 0.52 -15.30 -1.92
C THR A 159 -0.66 -14.42 -2.29
N ALA A 160 -0.42 -13.14 -2.59
CA ALA A 160 -1.47 -12.19 -2.91
C ALA A 160 -2.10 -12.43 -4.29
N ALA A 161 -1.30 -12.73 -5.32
CA ALA A 161 -1.79 -12.96 -6.68
C ALA A 161 -2.83 -14.08 -6.76
N GLY A 162 -2.76 -15.05 -5.85
CA GLY A 162 -3.72 -16.14 -5.77
C GLY A 162 -5.07 -15.81 -5.13
N VAL A 163 -5.25 -14.61 -4.58
CA VAL A 163 -6.47 -14.20 -3.88
C VAL A 163 -7.26 -13.22 -4.76
N PRO A 164 -8.48 -13.58 -5.20
CA PRO A 164 -9.37 -12.63 -5.89
C PRO A 164 -9.53 -11.34 -5.09
N GLY A 165 -9.41 -10.20 -5.75
CA GLY A 165 -9.39 -8.88 -5.11
C GLY A 165 -7.99 -8.24 -5.06
N PHE A 166 -6.91 -9.03 -5.15
CA PHE A 166 -5.60 -8.49 -5.46
C PHE A 166 -5.42 -8.37 -6.97
N ILE A 167 -5.21 -7.14 -7.43
CA ILE A 167 -5.19 -6.78 -8.85
C ILE A 167 -3.81 -6.37 -9.36
N GLY A 168 -2.80 -6.37 -8.50
CA GLY A 168 -1.44 -5.99 -8.90
C GLY A 168 -0.51 -5.73 -7.72
N PHE A 169 0.55 -4.97 -8.01
CA PHE A 169 1.60 -4.64 -7.07
C PHE A 169 2.20 -3.25 -7.34
N ALA A 170 2.88 -2.72 -6.33
CA ALA A 170 3.66 -1.49 -6.39
C ALA A 170 4.98 -1.68 -5.64
N VAL A 171 5.93 -2.35 -6.31
CA VAL A 171 7.28 -2.64 -5.81
C VAL A 171 8.28 -1.68 -6.46
N GLY A 172 9.06 -0.98 -5.63
CA GLY A 172 10.00 0.04 -6.09
C GLY A 172 11.45 -0.30 -5.77
N ARG A 173 11.89 0.00 -4.54
CA ARG A 173 13.31 -0.08 -4.13
C ARG A 173 13.96 -1.44 -4.43
N THR A 174 13.27 -2.54 -4.17
CA THR A 174 13.70 -3.91 -4.49
C THR A 174 14.08 -4.07 -5.97
N VAL A 175 13.36 -3.41 -6.88
CA VAL A 175 13.63 -3.45 -8.33
C VAL A 175 14.76 -2.49 -8.73
N PHE A 176 14.70 -1.22 -8.33
CA PHE A 176 15.54 -0.20 -8.94
C PHE A 176 16.71 0.31 -8.10
N TRP A 177 16.74 0.07 -6.79
CA TRP A 177 17.66 0.77 -5.89
C TRP A 177 19.13 0.44 -6.17
N ASP A 178 19.49 -0.84 -6.17
CA ASP A 178 20.89 -1.26 -6.36
C ASP A 178 21.42 -0.91 -7.77
N PRO A 179 20.68 -1.16 -8.87
CA PRO A 179 21.10 -0.70 -10.19
C PRO A 179 21.32 0.82 -10.26
N LEU A 180 20.41 1.60 -9.68
CA LEU A 180 20.50 3.05 -9.64
C LEU A 180 21.72 3.53 -8.83
N VAL A 181 21.95 2.94 -7.65
CA VAL A 181 23.11 3.24 -6.80
C VAL A 181 24.42 2.87 -7.49
N ASN A 182 24.47 1.71 -8.17
CA ASN A 182 25.64 1.28 -8.91
C ASN A 182 25.98 2.23 -10.07
N TRP A 183 24.97 2.70 -10.81
CA TRP A 183 25.18 3.70 -11.87
C TRP A 183 25.67 5.02 -11.30
N ARG A 184 25.01 5.55 -10.26
CA ARG A 184 25.42 6.80 -9.58
C ARG A 184 26.87 6.73 -9.09
N ASN A 185 27.27 5.56 -8.58
CA ASN A 185 28.61 5.31 -8.07
C ASN A 185 29.62 4.93 -9.17
N LYS A 186 29.27 5.08 -10.46
CA LYS A 186 30.10 4.77 -11.64
C LYS A 186 30.60 3.32 -11.70
N LYS A 187 29.87 2.38 -11.08
CA LYS A 187 30.17 0.93 -11.11
C LYS A 187 29.55 0.22 -12.32
N THR A 188 28.61 0.85 -13.00
CA THR A 188 27.95 0.34 -14.21
C THR A 188 27.57 1.51 -15.12
N THR A 189 27.19 1.22 -16.38
CA THR A 189 26.69 2.24 -17.32
C THR A 189 25.21 2.52 -17.07
N ARG A 190 24.71 3.65 -17.62
CA ARG A 190 23.28 3.99 -17.55
C ARG A 190 22.43 2.92 -18.23
N GLU A 191 22.90 2.43 -19.37
CA GLU A 191 22.23 1.43 -20.21
C GLU A 191 22.15 0.09 -19.49
N ALA A 192 23.25 -0.34 -18.85
CA ALA A 192 23.27 -1.58 -18.07
C ALA A 192 22.38 -1.47 -16.82
N ALA A 193 22.35 -0.33 -16.14
CA ALA A 193 21.42 -0.12 -15.03
C ALA A 193 19.96 -0.13 -15.47
N ALA A 194 19.63 0.52 -16.58
CA ALA A 194 18.27 0.51 -17.14
C ALA A 194 17.84 -0.91 -17.56
N ALA A 195 18.72 -1.67 -18.21
CA ALA A 195 18.46 -3.06 -18.60
C ALA A 195 18.23 -3.95 -17.37
N GLU A 196 19.01 -3.78 -16.31
CA GLU A 196 18.84 -4.54 -15.07
C GLU A 196 17.53 -4.19 -14.34
N ILE A 197 17.14 -2.90 -14.30
CA ILE A 197 15.85 -2.46 -13.76
C ILE A 197 14.70 -3.10 -14.56
N ALA A 198 14.78 -3.07 -15.89
CA ALA A 198 13.77 -3.67 -16.76
C ALA A 198 13.66 -5.19 -16.56
N ARG A 199 14.80 -5.90 -16.47
CA ARG A 199 14.84 -7.33 -16.19
C ARG A 199 14.16 -7.66 -14.86
N ARG A 200 14.57 -6.99 -13.77
CA ARG A 200 13.99 -7.19 -12.42
C ARG A 200 12.49 -6.88 -12.39
N TYR A 201 12.07 -5.78 -13.03
CA TYR A 201 10.65 -5.46 -13.12
C TYR A 201 9.86 -6.53 -13.88
N GLY A 202 10.39 -7.01 -15.01
CA GLY A 202 9.78 -8.08 -15.80
C GLY A 202 9.64 -9.39 -15.02
N GLU A 203 10.61 -9.72 -14.16
CA GLU A 203 10.53 -10.89 -13.27
C GLU A 203 9.41 -10.76 -12.23
N VAL A 204 9.30 -9.59 -11.60
CA VAL A 204 8.25 -9.28 -10.62
C VAL A 204 6.87 -9.29 -11.30
N ALA A 205 6.74 -8.66 -12.46
CA ALA A 205 5.49 -8.65 -13.23
C ALA A 205 5.07 -10.05 -13.67
N GLY A 206 5.99 -10.80 -14.29
CA GLY A 206 5.71 -12.16 -14.74
C GLY A 206 5.41 -13.12 -13.58
N LEU A 207 6.03 -12.93 -12.40
CA LEU A 207 5.70 -13.70 -11.21
C LEU A 207 4.23 -13.48 -10.81
N PHE A 208 3.81 -12.22 -10.69
CA PHE A 208 2.45 -11.88 -10.31
C PHE A 208 1.43 -12.42 -11.32
N GLU A 209 1.67 -12.20 -12.62
CA GLU A 209 0.77 -12.67 -13.70
C GLU A 209 0.62 -14.20 -13.71
N ARG A 210 1.73 -14.95 -13.60
CA ARG A 210 1.68 -16.43 -13.60
C ARG A 210 0.93 -16.96 -12.37
N ALA A 211 1.21 -16.41 -11.20
CA ALA A 211 0.51 -16.79 -9.97
C ALA A 211 -0.98 -16.44 -10.05
N HIS A 212 -1.34 -15.30 -10.63
CA HIS A 212 -2.72 -14.89 -10.80
C HIS A 212 -3.51 -15.81 -11.73
N VAL A 213 -2.95 -16.14 -12.89
CA VAL A 213 -3.60 -17.07 -13.86
C VAL A 213 -3.75 -18.48 -13.27
N ALA A 214 -2.74 -18.99 -12.57
CA ALA A 214 -2.77 -20.32 -11.98
C ALA A 214 -3.88 -20.51 -10.94
N HIS A 215 -4.39 -19.41 -10.36
CA HIS A 215 -5.46 -19.43 -9.37
C HIS A 215 -6.83 -19.01 -9.93
N ALA A 216 -6.88 -18.54 -11.18
CA ALA A 216 -8.12 -18.25 -11.89
C ALA A 216 -8.65 -19.45 -12.71
N ALA A 217 -7.81 -20.47 -12.93
CA ALA A 217 -8.14 -21.73 -13.58
C ALA A 217 -8.58 -22.80 -12.58
#